data_AF-A0A528BBM9-F1
#
_entry.id   AF-A0A528BBM9-F1
#
_cell.length_a   1.000
_cell.length_b   1.000
_cell.length_c   1.000
_cell.angle_alpha   90.00
_cell.angle_beta   90.00
_cell.angle_gamma   90.00
#
_symmetry.space_group_name_H-M   'P 1'
#
loop_
_entity.id
_entity.type
_entity.pdbx_description
1 polymer ?
#
loop_
_entity_poly.entity_id
_entity_poly.type
_entity_poly.pdbx_seq_one_letter_code
_entity_poly.pdbx_strand_id
1 'polypeptide(L)'
;YKASADAVYCSAGFATVKRLADDNIPVIGHVGLIPSRATWTGGFKAVGKTADGAMQIFEAVKQYEAAGAVGAEIEVVPVEVANAISERTSLIMLSMGAGTGCDAQYLFADDILGQNRGHMPRHSKVYRNFAAEYDRLQAERIAAFSEYVADVNSLAYPEDKHVVHMDPDQLGLFMERIDAG
;
A
#
# COMPACT_ATOMS: atom_id res chain seq x y z
N TYR A 1 3.88 20.79 5.54
CA TYR A 1 3.39 20.04 6.71
C TYR A 1 1.89 19.68 6.65
N LYS A 2 1.25 19.50 5.48
CA LYS A 2 -0.20 19.18 5.40
C LYS A 2 -0.54 17.69 5.58
N ALA A 3 0.45 16.80 5.63
CA ALA A 3 0.25 15.34 5.60
C ALA A 3 0.59 14.62 6.93
N SER A 4 0.82 15.36 8.03
CA SER A 4 1.01 14.84 9.41
C SER A 4 2.01 13.69 9.61
N ALA A 5 2.90 13.40 8.65
CA ALA A 5 3.90 12.36 8.80
C ALA A 5 5.02 12.81 9.75
N ASP A 6 5.38 11.93 10.69
CA ASP A 6 6.44 12.18 11.68
C ASP A 6 7.85 11.88 11.13
N ALA A 7 7.95 11.05 10.09
CA ALA A 7 9.20 10.67 9.44
C ALA A 7 9.03 10.47 7.93
N VAL A 8 10.13 10.56 7.20
CA VAL A 8 10.19 10.32 5.75
C VAL A 8 10.97 9.04 5.47
N TYR A 9 10.36 8.14 4.72
CA TYR A 9 11.07 7.03 4.11
C TYR A 9 11.87 7.51 2.89
N CYS A 10 13.18 7.24 2.84
CA CYS A 10 14.06 7.73 1.78
C CYS A 10 15.13 6.69 1.42
N SER A 11 14.91 6.00 0.31
CA SER A 11 15.91 5.11 -0.32
C SER A 11 16.80 5.82 -1.35
N ALA A 12 16.90 7.16 -1.28
CA ALA A 12 17.75 7.96 -2.17
C ALA A 12 19.24 7.92 -1.73
N GLY A 13 20.06 8.82 -2.27
CA GLY A 13 21.47 8.92 -1.88
C GLY A 13 21.66 9.53 -0.49
N PHE A 14 22.77 9.19 0.17
CA PHE A 14 23.08 9.67 1.53
C PHE A 14 23.18 11.19 1.65
N ALA A 15 23.56 11.90 0.59
CA ALA A 15 23.55 13.37 0.57
C ALA A 15 22.13 13.95 0.73
N THR A 16 21.13 13.30 0.14
CA THR A 16 19.72 13.68 0.31
C THR A 16 19.25 13.40 1.73
N VAL A 17 19.58 12.23 2.28
CA VAL A 17 19.28 11.88 3.67
C VAL A 17 19.88 12.90 4.62
N LYS A 18 21.17 13.20 4.45
CA LYS A 18 21.87 14.21 5.23
C LYS A 18 21.19 15.56 5.17
N ARG A 19 20.81 16.01 3.98
CA ARG A 19 20.12 17.29 3.84
C ARG A 19 18.79 17.32 4.61
N LEU A 20 18.00 16.26 4.50
CA LEU A 20 16.73 16.15 5.23
C LEU A 20 16.96 16.13 6.75
N ALA A 21 17.94 15.35 7.22
CA ALA A 21 18.29 15.25 8.62
C ALA A 21 18.85 16.57 9.19
N ASP A 22 19.70 17.27 8.45
CA ASP A 22 20.23 18.60 8.81
C ASP A 22 19.09 19.63 8.94
N ASP A 23 18.00 19.45 8.16
CA ASP A 23 16.78 20.25 8.23
C ASP A 23 15.80 19.75 9.33
N ASN A 24 16.24 18.85 10.23
CA ASN A 24 15.48 18.23 11.32
C ASN A 24 14.26 17.41 10.88
N ILE A 25 14.31 16.84 9.68
CA ILE A 25 13.28 15.90 9.20
C ILE A 25 13.76 14.48 9.52
N PRO A 26 13.06 13.70 10.36
CA PRO A 26 13.45 12.33 10.65
C PRO A 26 13.39 11.47 9.39
N VAL A 27 14.46 10.73 9.11
CA VAL A 27 14.57 9.90 7.91
C VAL A 27 14.75 8.43 8.27
N ILE A 28 13.96 7.57 7.62
CA ILE A 28 14.16 6.13 7.59
C ILE A 28 14.80 5.76 6.25
N GLY A 29 16.02 5.23 6.31
CA GLY A 29 16.75 4.73 5.15
C GLY A 29 16.29 3.34 4.70
N HIS A 30 16.94 2.79 3.67
CA HIS A 30 16.73 1.41 3.24
C HIS A 30 18.06 0.79 2.79
N VAL A 31 18.38 -0.39 3.31
CA VAL A 31 19.51 -1.26 2.97
C VAL A 31 19.05 -2.68 2.64
N GLY A 32 19.93 -3.50 2.06
CA GLY A 32 19.57 -4.84 1.59
C GLY A 32 18.94 -4.80 0.20
N LEU A 33 17.86 -5.56 -0.01
CA LEU A 33 17.12 -5.54 -1.26
C LEU A 33 16.26 -4.27 -1.32
N ILE A 34 16.68 -3.27 -2.09
CA ILE A 34 15.87 -2.06 -2.30
C ILE A 34 15.06 -2.24 -3.59
N PRO A 35 13.72 -2.32 -3.56
CA PRO A 35 12.88 -2.59 -4.74
C PRO A 35 13.14 -1.65 -5.92
N SER A 36 13.33 -0.35 -5.66
CA SER A 36 13.64 0.65 -6.70
C SER A 36 15.00 0.44 -7.37
N ARG A 37 15.87 -0.41 -6.79
CA ARG A 37 17.20 -0.76 -7.29
C ARG A 37 17.30 -2.24 -7.70
N ALA A 38 16.18 -2.95 -7.82
CA ALA A 38 16.17 -4.39 -8.10
C ALA A 38 16.93 -4.78 -9.38
N THR A 39 17.00 -3.90 -10.39
CA THR A 39 17.81 -4.14 -11.60
C THR A 39 19.29 -4.38 -11.27
N TRP A 40 19.84 -3.63 -10.30
CA TRP A 40 21.24 -3.74 -9.90
C TRP A 40 21.54 -5.03 -9.11
N THR A 41 20.54 -5.59 -8.45
CA THR A 41 20.63 -6.87 -7.73
C THR A 41 20.25 -8.07 -8.59
N GLY A 42 19.91 -7.85 -9.87
CA GLY A 42 19.47 -8.90 -10.79
C GLY A 42 18.07 -9.44 -10.46
N GLY A 43 17.18 -8.57 -9.99
CA GLY A 43 15.80 -8.83 -9.59
C GLY A 43 15.58 -8.81 -8.08
N PHE A 44 14.38 -9.21 -7.68
CA PHE A 44 13.96 -9.37 -6.27
C PHE A 44 14.61 -10.62 -5.67
N LYS A 45 15.85 -10.48 -5.20
CA LYS A 45 16.67 -11.58 -4.69
C LYS A 45 17.28 -11.21 -3.35
N ALA A 46 17.55 -12.24 -2.56
CA ALA A 46 18.32 -12.08 -1.33
C ALA A 46 19.73 -11.55 -1.63
N VAL A 47 20.15 -10.56 -0.86
CA VAL A 47 21.49 -9.96 -0.91
C VAL A 47 22.23 -10.19 0.42
N GLY A 48 23.52 -9.88 0.49
CA GLY A 48 24.29 -10.09 1.73
C GLY A 48 24.64 -11.55 2.03
N LYS A 49 24.58 -12.44 1.03
CA LYS A 49 24.88 -13.88 1.19
C LYS A 49 26.38 -14.22 1.23
N THR A 50 27.24 -13.27 0.87
CA THR A 50 28.70 -13.37 0.96
C THR A 50 29.21 -12.36 1.97
N ALA A 51 30.40 -12.58 2.53
CA ALA A 51 31.01 -11.64 3.46
C ALA A 51 31.11 -10.23 2.87
N ASP A 52 31.57 -10.10 1.61
CA ASP A 52 31.65 -8.81 0.92
C ASP A 52 30.28 -8.14 0.77
N GLY A 53 29.25 -8.90 0.39
CA GLY A 53 27.90 -8.38 0.26
C GLY A 53 27.29 -7.96 1.60
N ALA A 54 27.55 -8.71 2.66
CA ALA A 54 27.12 -8.36 4.02
C ALA A 54 27.85 -7.09 4.51
N MET A 55 29.15 -6.97 4.22
CA MET A 55 29.93 -5.78 4.56
C MET A 55 29.42 -4.54 3.83
N GLN A 56 29.05 -4.64 2.55
CA GLN A 56 28.42 -3.53 1.81
C GLN A 56 27.12 -3.05 2.47
N ILE A 57 26.30 -3.96 3.00
CA ILE A 57 25.06 -3.61 3.71
C ILE A 57 25.39 -2.92 5.04
N PHE A 58 26.35 -3.44 5.80
CA PHE A 58 26.78 -2.83 7.05
C PHE A 58 27.37 -1.42 6.85
N GLU A 59 28.21 -1.24 5.83
CA GLU A 59 28.74 0.09 5.46
C GLU A 59 27.63 1.04 5.04
N ALA A 60 26.63 0.58 4.29
CA ALA A 60 25.48 1.41 3.95
C ALA A 60 24.68 1.83 5.20
N VAL A 61 24.52 0.95 6.19
CA VAL A 61 23.92 1.30 7.49
C VAL A 61 24.76 2.36 8.20
N LYS A 62 26.08 2.22 8.24
CA LYS A 62 26.97 3.23 8.80
C LYS A 62 26.92 4.57 8.07
N GLN A 63 26.71 4.55 6.76
CA GLN A 63 26.51 5.78 5.97
C GLN A 63 25.16 6.45 6.28
N TYR A 64 24.09 5.70 6.50
CA TYR A 64 22.82 6.27 6.99
C TYR A 64 22.96 6.84 8.41
N GLU A 65 23.66 6.14 9.30
CA GLU A 65 23.99 6.61 10.65
C GLU A 65 24.74 7.96 10.61
N ALA A 66 25.82 8.02 9.82
CA ALA A 66 26.60 9.25 9.63
C ALA A 66 25.82 10.37 8.93
N ALA A 67 24.83 10.03 8.10
CA ALA A 67 23.95 10.99 7.46
C ALA A 67 22.86 11.54 8.40
N GLY A 68 22.71 11.00 9.62
CA GLY A 68 21.70 11.46 10.58
C GLY A 68 20.30 10.84 10.36
N ALA A 69 20.22 9.69 9.69
CA ALA A 69 18.99 8.91 9.70
C ALA A 69 18.62 8.49 11.13
N VAL A 70 17.33 8.29 11.40
CA VAL A 70 16.85 7.78 12.70
C VAL A 70 16.60 6.27 12.67
N GLY A 71 16.51 5.70 11.47
CA GLY A 71 16.30 4.28 11.27
C GLY A 71 16.64 3.85 9.84
N ALA A 72 16.64 2.55 9.60
CA ALA A 72 16.74 1.98 8.27
C ALA A 72 15.95 0.67 8.16
N GLU A 73 15.29 0.50 7.04
CA GLU A 73 14.76 -0.79 6.63
C GLU A 73 15.90 -1.72 6.18
N ILE A 74 15.81 -3.00 6.54
CA ILE A 74 16.69 -4.07 6.08
C ILE A 74 15.86 -5.19 5.46
N GLU A 75 15.91 -5.29 4.13
CA GLU A 75 15.02 -6.16 3.36
C GLU A 75 15.76 -7.35 2.73
N VAL A 76 15.23 -8.56 2.94
CA VAL A 76 15.68 -9.85 2.36
C VAL A 76 17.21 -10.06 2.48
N VAL A 77 17.71 -9.94 3.71
CA VAL A 77 19.11 -10.18 4.12
C VAL A 77 19.17 -11.44 5.02
N PRO A 78 20.25 -12.25 5.01
CA PRO A 78 20.42 -13.34 5.97
C PRO A 78 20.24 -12.88 7.41
N VAL A 79 19.57 -13.72 8.22
CA VAL A 79 19.16 -13.35 9.58
C VAL A 79 20.36 -13.08 10.49
N GLU A 80 21.45 -13.82 10.32
CA GLU A 80 22.68 -13.64 11.07
C GLU A 80 23.32 -12.27 10.79
N VAL A 81 23.25 -11.82 9.53
CA VAL A 81 23.77 -10.51 9.12
C VAL A 81 22.89 -9.40 9.67
N ALA A 82 21.57 -9.50 9.51
CA ALA A 82 20.64 -8.50 10.01
C ALA A 82 20.74 -8.32 11.53
N ASN A 83 20.80 -9.41 12.29
CA ASN A 83 20.98 -9.39 13.74
C ASN A 83 22.31 -8.72 14.12
N ALA A 84 23.42 -9.12 13.48
CA ALA A 84 24.73 -8.56 13.79
C ALA A 84 24.81 -7.05 13.51
N ILE A 85 24.16 -6.58 12.45
CA ILE A 85 24.06 -5.16 12.11
C ILE A 85 23.22 -4.42 13.14
N SER A 86 22.04 -4.95 13.50
CA SER A 86 21.12 -4.32 14.47
C SER A 86 21.78 -4.11 15.84
N GLU A 87 22.59 -5.07 16.29
CA GLU A 87 23.34 -4.98 17.55
C GLU A 87 24.44 -3.90 17.54
N ARG A 88 24.85 -3.39 16.37
CA ARG A 88 26.05 -2.55 16.18
C ARG A 88 25.78 -1.17 15.59
N THR A 89 24.52 -0.87 15.30
CA THR A 89 24.06 0.42 14.79
C THR A 89 23.26 1.15 15.85
N SER A 90 23.27 2.48 15.82
CA SER A 90 22.34 3.27 16.64
C SER A 90 21.00 3.52 15.96
N LEU A 91 20.86 3.13 14.70
CA LEU A 91 19.62 3.25 13.93
C LEU A 91 18.56 2.26 14.42
N ILE A 92 17.29 2.67 14.42
CA ILE A 92 16.16 1.74 14.54
C ILE A 92 16.09 0.89 13.27
N MET A 93 16.32 -0.42 13.39
CA MET A 93 16.32 -1.34 12.26
C MET A 93 14.93 -1.96 12.06
N LEU A 94 14.36 -1.76 10.88
CA LEU A 94 13.06 -2.29 10.49
C LEU A 94 13.26 -3.48 9.54
N SER A 95 13.00 -4.69 10.00
CA SER A 95 13.21 -5.89 9.20
C SER A 95 11.99 -6.23 8.34
N MET A 96 12.24 -6.54 7.07
CA MET A 96 11.28 -7.18 6.17
C MET A 96 11.94 -8.38 5.48
N GLY A 97 11.58 -9.59 5.91
CA GLY A 97 12.20 -10.80 5.40
C GLY A 97 13.68 -10.98 5.77
N ALA A 98 14.14 -10.30 6.82
CA ALA A 98 15.49 -10.41 7.37
C ALA A 98 15.53 -11.03 8.79
N GLY A 99 14.43 -11.65 9.24
CA GLY A 99 14.34 -12.30 10.55
C GLY A 99 14.00 -11.34 11.70
N THR A 100 13.96 -11.86 12.93
CA THR A 100 13.39 -11.18 14.10
C THR A 100 14.39 -10.43 15.00
N GLY A 101 15.69 -10.40 14.66
CA GLY A 101 16.70 -9.74 15.51
C GLY A 101 16.94 -8.26 15.19
N CYS A 102 16.03 -7.62 14.46
CA CYS A 102 15.96 -6.16 14.35
C CYS A 102 14.89 -5.59 15.29
N ASP A 103 14.89 -4.28 15.49
CA ASP A 103 14.05 -3.59 16.47
C ASP A 103 12.55 -3.65 16.15
N ALA A 104 12.19 -3.72 14.87
CA ALA A 104 10.80 -3.92 14.46
C ALA A 104 10.68 -4.83 13.23
N GLN A 105 9.45 -5.28 12.99
CA GLN A 105 9.05 -6.02 11.80
C GLN A 105 7.99 -5.24 11.06
N TYR A 106 8.03 -5.27 9.74
CA TYR A 106 6.92 -4.80 8.93
C TYR A 106 6.72 -5.69 7.70
N LEU A 107 5.51 -5.59 7.14
CA LEU A 107 5.09 -6.20 5.88
C LEU A 107 4.09 -5.25 5.21
N PHE A 108 3.89 -5.39 3.91
CA PHE A 108 2.85 -4.66 3.21
C PHE A 108 1.45 -5.09 3.66
N ALA A 109 0.57 -4.13 3.92
CA ALA A 109 -0.81 -4.41 4.31
C ALA A 109 -1.52 -5.27 3.26
N ASP A 110 -1.30 -4.99 1.97
CA ASP A 110 -1.90 -5.73 0.85
C ASP A 110 -1.49 -7.21 0.85
N ASP A 111 -0.26 -7.51 1.30
CA ASP A 111 0.18 -8.89 1.46
C ASP A 111 -0.51 -9.57 2.66
N ILE A 112 -0.55 -8.89 3.80
CA ILE A 112 -1.19 -9.39 5.02
C ILE A 112 -2.68 -9.67 4.77
N LEU A 113 -3.36 -8.76 4.08
CA LEU A 113 -4.79 -8.82 3.79
C LEU A 113 -5.12 -9.73 2.60
N GLY A 114 -4.11 -10.20 1.87
CA GLY A 114 -4.28 -11.01 0.66
C GLY A 114 -5.07 -10.27 -0.42
N GLN A 115 -4.72 -9.01 -0.64
CA GLN A 115 -5.26 -8.20 -1.74
C GLN A 115 -4.43 -8.38 -3.02
N ASN A 116 -3.14 -8.68 -2.88
CA ASN A 116 -2.27 -8.94 -4.02
C ASN A 116 -2.71 -10.19 -4.80
N ARG A 117 -2.59 -10.12 -6.13
CA ARG A 117 -2.90 -11.23 -7.04
C ARG A 117 -1.62 -11.76 -7.67
N GLY A 118 -1.56 -13.08 -7.85
CA GLY A 118 -0.42 -13.74 -8.50
C GLY A 118 0.71 -14.03 -7.53
N HIS A 119 1.89 -13.43 -7.76
CA HIS A 119 3.09 -13.77 -7.02
C HIS A 119 3.14 -13.07 -5.65
N MET A 120 3.19 -13.86 -4.59
CA MET A 120 3.42 -13.38 -3.23
C MET A 120 4.91 -13.44 -2.88
N PRO A 121 5.50 -12.37 -2.31
CA PRO A 121 6.87 -12.42 -1.83
C PRO A 121 7.05 -13.53 -0.80
N ARG A 122 8.14 -14.30 -0.91
CA ARG A 122 8.39 -15.47 -0.03
C ARG A 122 8.42 -15.15 1.47
N HIS A 123 8.74 -13.90 1.80
CA HIS A 123 8.90 -13.42 3.18
C HIS A 123 7.62 -12.79 3.73
N SER A 124 6.59 -12.66 2.90
CA SER A 124 5.26 -12.22 3.32
C SER A 124 4.49 -13.36 3.97
N LYS A 125 3.45 -13.01 4.73
CA LYS A 125 2.47 -13.97 5.26
C LYS A 125 1.08 -13.39 5.06
N VAL A 126 0.25 -14.16 4.35
CA VAL A 126 -1.14 -13.82 4.06
C VAL A 126 -2.01 -14.31 5.21
N TYR A 127 -2.83 -13.42 5.77
CA TYR A 127 -3.73 -13.73 6.88
C TYR A 127 -5.20 -13.74 6.47
N ARG A 128 -5.56 -13.05 5.38
CA ARG A 128 -6.92 -12.99 4.82
C ARG A 128 -6.87 -13.07 3.30
N ASN A 129 -8.02 -13.22 2.65
CA ASN A 129 -8.14 -13.23 1.19
C ASN A 129 -9.12 -12.14 0.76
N PHE A 130 -8.71 -10.89 0.87
CA PHE A 130 -9.56 -9.76 0.50
C PHE A 130 -9.73 -9.66 -1.02
N ALA A 131 -8.81 -10.20 -1.82
CA ALA A 131 -8.98 -10.31 -3.27
C ALA A 131 -10.27 -11.07 -3.63
N ALA A 132 -10.53 -12.22 -2.99
CA ALA A 132 -11.75 -13.00 -3.22
C ALA A 132 -13.02 -12.26 -2.75
N GLU A 133 -12.96 -11.53 -1.63
CA GLU A 133 -14.10 -10.72 -1.19
C GLU A 133 -14.39 -9.57 -2.15
N TYR A 134 -13.36 -8.92 -2.70
CA TYR A 134 -13.56 -7.90 -3.73
C TYR A 134 -14.11 -8.50 -5.03
N ASP A 135 -13.69 -9.70 -5.43
CA ASP A 135 -14.28 -10.39 -6.59
C ASP A 135 -15.75 -10.69 -6.36
N ARG A 136 -16.09 -11.21 -5.19
CA ARG A 136 -17.48 -11.48 -4.82
C ARG A 136 -18.30 -10.19 -4.85
N LEU A 137 -17.84 -9.13 -4.19
CA LEU A 137 -18.54 -7.84 -4.20
C LEU A 137 -18.65 -7.23 -5.60
N GLN A 138 -17.65 -7.42 -6.45
CA GLN A 138 -17.70 -6.96 -7.84
C GLN A 138 -18.74 -7.73 -8.65
N ALA A 139 -18.86 -9.05 -8.44
CA ALA A 139 -19.92 -9.86 -9.05
C ALA A 139 -21.31 -9.38 -8.60
N GLU A 140 -21.51 -9.12 -7.31
CA GLU A 140 -22.77 -8.59 -6.77
C GLU A 140 -23.12 -7.21 -7.38
N ARG A 141 -22.13 -6.33 -7.56
CA ARG A 141 -22.34 -5.04 -8.25
C ARG A 141 -22.84 -5.24 -9.67
N ILE A 142 -22.20 -6.14 -10.43
CA ILE A 142 -22.59 -6.44 -11.81
C ILE A 142 -24.00 -7.03 -11.86
N ALA A 143 -24.32 -7.96 -10.95
CA ALA A 143 -25.64 -8.58 -10.86
C ALA A 143 -26.73 -7.53 -10.58
N ALA A 144 -26.56 -6.70 -9.55
CA ALA A 144 -27.51 -5.65 -9.20
C ALA A 144 -27.77 -4.66 -10.35
N PHE A 145 -26.72 -4.24 -11.06
CA PHE A 145 -26.91 -3.36 -12.22
C PHE A 145 -27.59 -4.07 -13.40
N SER A 146 -27.34 -5.37 -13.58
CA SER A 146 -28.00 -6.16 -14.63
C SER A 146 -29.49 -6.38 -14.34
N GLU A 147 -29.84 -6.64 -13.07
CA GLU A 147 -31.21 -6.73 -12.59
C GLU A 147 -31.96 -5.40 -12.80
N TYR A 148 -31.34 -4.29 -12.40
CA TYR A 148 -31.90 -2.96 -12.65
C TYR A 148 -32.16 -2.69 -14.15
N VAL A 149 -31.21 -3.04 -15.01
CA VAL A 149 -31.41 -2.91 -16.47
C VAL A 149 -32.57 -3.79 -16.96
N ALA A 150 -32.72 -5.00 -16.44
CA ALA A 150 -33.84 -5.87 -16.79
C ALA A 150 -35.19 -5.28 -16.33
N ASP A 151 -35.25 -4.70 -15.13
CA ASP A 151 -36.44 -4.05 -14.61
C ASP A 151 -36.84 -2.83 -15.45
N VAL A 152 -35.87 -1.99 -15.85
CA VAL A 152 -36.13 -0.83 -16.72
C VAL A 152 -36.64 -1.29 -18.09
N ASN A 153 -36.00 -2.30 -18.70
CA ASN A 153 -36.39 -2.77 -20.03
C ASN A 153 -37.77 -3.46 -20.04
N SER A 154 -38.15 -4.09 -18.94
CA SER A 154 -39.46 -4.73 -18.78
C SER A 154 -40.53 -3.78 -18.25
N LEU A 155 -40.19 -2.52 -17.96
CA LEU A 155 -41.02 -1.53 -17.27
C LEU A 155 -41.48 -2.00 -15.86
N ALA A 156 -40.80 -2.97 -15.26
CA ALA A 156 -41.02 -3.38 -13.87
C ALA A 156 -40.50 -2.34 -12.87
N TYR A 157 -39.46 -1.58 -13.25
CA TYR A 157 -39.03 -0.38 -12.57
C TYR A 157 -39.27 0.87 -13.45
N PRO A 158 -39.80 1.97 -12.87
CA PRO A 158 -40.21 2.12 -11.48
C PRO A 158 -41.52 1.39 -11.14
N GLU A 159 -41.56 0.74 -9.98
CA GLU A 159 -42.83 0.39 -9.31
C GLU A 159 -43.62 1.65 -8.90
N ASP A 160 -44.93 1.51 -8.70
CA ASP A 160 -45.82 2.61 -8.30
C ASP A 160 -45.35 3.38 -7.06
N LYS A 161 -44.77 2.69 -6.06
CA LYS A 161 -44.20 3.31 -4.85
C LYS A 161 -43.04 4.27 -5.12
N HIS A 162 -42.39 4.17 -6.29
CA HIS A 162 -41.32 5.05 -6.72
C HIS A 162 -41.85 6.20 -7.61
N VAL A 163 -43.11 6.15 -8.03
CA VAL A 163 -43.75 7.14 -8.90
C VAL A 163 -44.46 8.19 -8.04
N VAL A 164 -44.26 9.45 -8.37
CA VAL A 164 -45.03 10.55 -7.76
C VAL A 164 -46.21 10.86 -8.67
N HIS A 165 -47.42 10.73 -8.13
CA HIS A 165 -48.66 11.05 -8.84
C HIS A 165 -49.12 12.47 -8.54
N MET A 166 -49.64 13.17 -9.55
CA MET A 166 -50.30 14.45 -9.37
C MET A 166 -51.77 14.24 -8.98
N ASP A 167 -52.28 15.09 -8.11
CA ASP A 167 -53.72 15.16 -7.82
C ASP A 167 -54.51 15.35 -9.14
N PRO A 168 -55.56 14.54 -9.41
CA PRO A 168 -56.26 14.58 -10.68
C PRO A 168 -56.83 15.95 -11.07
N ASP A 169 -57.29 16.74 -10.10
CA ASP A 169 -57.87 18.06 -10.36
C ASP A 169 -56.77 19.06 -10.77
N GLN A 170 -55.62 18.99 -10.11
CA GLN A 170 -54.45 19.79 -10.49
C GLN A 170 -53.90 19.41 -11.88
N LEU A 171 -53.96 18.11 -12.22
CA LEU A 171 -53.57 17.64 -13.54
C LEU A 171 -54.52 18.19 -14.63
N GLY A 172 -55.82 18.22 -14.38
CA GLY A 172 -56.80 18.81 -15.31
C GLY A 172 -56.51 20.29 -15.60
N LEU A 173 -56.29 21.08 -14.54
CA LEU A 173 -55.93 22.50 -14.67
C LEU A 173 -54.61 22.72 -15.42
N PHE A 174 -53.63 21.82 -15.25
CA PHE A 174 -52.37 21.88 -15.99
C PHE A 174 -52.59 21.63 -17.49
N MET A 175 -53.41 20.63 -17.85
CA MET A 175 -53.70 20.31 -19.25
C MET A 175 -54.46 21.45 -19.94
N GLU A 176 -55.48 22.04 -19.30
CA GLU A 176 -56.20 23.21 -19.84
C GLU A 176 -55.26 24.38 -20.15
N ARG A 177 -54.26 24.60 -19.30
CA ARG A 177 -53.26 25.67 -19.51
C ARG A 177 -52.29 25.36 -20.65
N ILE A 178 -51.96 24.09 -20.88
CA ILE A 178 -51.14 23.68 -22.03
C ILE A 178 -51.92 23.87 -23.33
N ASP A 179 -53.17 23.40 -23.38
CA ASP A 179 -53.96 23.39 -24.63
C ASP A 179 -54.48 24.79 -25.02
N ALA A 180 -54.56 25.72 -24.07
CA ALA A 180 -54.94 27.10 -24.32
C ALA A 180 -53.82 27.99 -24.87
N GLY A 181 -52.57 27.49 -24.94
CA GLY A 181 -51.39 28.19 -25.48
C GLY A 181 -50.98 27.69 -26.85
#